data_AF-A0A9D5YI52-F1
#
_entry.id   AF-A0A9D5YI52-F1
#
_cell.length_a   1.000
_cell.length_b   1.000
_cell.length_c   1.000
_cell.angle_alpha   90.00
_cell.angle_beta   90.00
_cell.angle_gamma   90.00
#
_symmetry.space_group_name_H-M   'P 1'
#
loop_
_entity.id
_entity.type
_entity.pdbx_description
1 polymer ?
#
loop_
_entity_poly.entity_id
_entity_poly.type
_entity_poly.pdbx_seq_one_letter_code
_entity_poly.pdbx_strand_id
1 'polypeptide(L)'
;MKGWDAMTAKKGDNGLKKRIREGKLTRSDVVRRLAELAFGTANDCIRLVMQEDVCIENLDLSLLTELKRNEKGTLEIRLVDRLKALEQLAVLADSNGTDLESFLQAMQKSGEQE
;
A
#
# COMPACT_ATOMS: atom_id res chain seq x y z
N MET A 1 -12.28 23.95 -3.45
CA MET A 1 -11.86 22.56 -3.64
C MET A 1 -11.33 22.41 -5.06
N LYS A 2 -10.00 22.47 -5.25
CA LYS A 2 -9.38 22.45 -6.58
C LYS A 2 -8.26 21.42 -6.64
N GLY A 3 -8.41 20.43 -7.52
CA GLY A 3 -7.33 20.03 -8.43
C GLY A 3 -6.48 18.80 -8.10
N TRP A 4 -6.54 18.25 -6.89
CA TRP A 4 -5.63 17.16 -6.49
C TRP A 4 -6.19 15.75 -6.73
N ASP A 5 -7.52 15.59 -6.72
CA ASP A 5 -8.14 14.26 -6.80
C ASP A 5 -8.18 13.66 -8.22
N ALA A 6 -7.88 14.45 -9.27
CA ALA A 6 -7.89 13.99 -10.66
C ALA A 6 -6.50 13.51 -11.16
N MET A 7 -5.42 13.78 -10.42
CA MET A 7 -4.05 13.46 -10.84
C MET A 7 -3.54 12.08 -10.39
N THR A 8 -4.30 11.36 -9.58
CA THR A 8 -3.90 10.03 -9.05
C THR A 8 -4.30 8.87 -9.96
N ALA A 9 -5.10 9.09 -11.00
CA ALA A 9 -5.55 8.01 -11.88
C ALA A 9 -4.65 7.78 -13.11
N LYS A 10 -4.09 6.56 -13.18
CA LYS A 10 -3.69 5.77 -14.37
C LYS A 10 -2.41 6.09 -15.17
N LYS A 11 -1.71 7.22 -15.02
CA LYS A 11 -0.50 7.46 -15.87
C LYS A 11 0.76 6.69 -15.40
N GLY A 12 0.90 6.39 -14.12
CA GLY A 12 2.08 5.74 -13.54
C GLY A 12 2.13 4.21 -13.67
N ASP A 13 0.97 3.54 -13.70
CA ASP A 13 0.88 2.07 -13.64
C ASP A 13 1.29 1.39 -14.95
N ASN A 14 0.99 2.01 -16.10
CA ASN A 14 1.33 1.44 -17.41
C ASN A 14 2.86 1.40 -17.65
N GLY A 15 3.59 2.37 -17.10
CA GLY A 15 5.06 2.40 -17.16
C GLY A 15 5.72 1.32 -16.29
N LEU A 16 5.20 1.10 -15.07
CA LEU A 16 5.70 0.07 -14.16
C LEU A 16 5.45 -1.34 -14.72
N LYS A 17 4.22 -1.62 -15.20
CA LYS A 17 3.87 -2.91 -15.82
C LYS A 17 4.72 -3.24 -17.04
N LYS A 18 5.09 -2.24 -17.85
CA LYS A 18 6.03 -2.42 -18.96
C LYS A 18 7.42 -2.80 -18.45
N ARG A 19 7.96 -2.08 -17.46
CA ARG A 19 9.28 -2.38 -16.88
C ARG A 19 9.35 -3.77 -16.25
N ILE A 20 8.29 -4.23 -15.58
CA ILE A 20 8.20 -5.60 -15.04
C ILE A 20 8.33 -6.63 -16.15
N ARG A 21 7.52 -6.52 -17.23
CA ARG A 21 7.57 -7.47 -18.36
C ARG A 21 8.93 -7.48 -19.08
N GLU A 22 9.60 -6.35 -19.14
CA GLU A 22 10.92 -6.22 -19.75
C GLU A 22 12.08 -6.58 -18.81
N GLY A 23 11.81 -6.97 -17.56
CA GLY A 23 12.83 -7.26 -16.55
C GLY A 23 13.64 -6.03 -16.11
N LYS A 24 13.16 -4.82 -16.37
CA LYS A 24 13.83 -3.53 -16.08
C LYS A 24 13.32 -2.89 -14.79
N LEU A 25 12.99 -3.69 -13.79
CA LEU A 25 12.51 -3.19 -12.51
C LEU A 25 13.67 -2.51 -11.77
N THR A 26 13.46 -1.28 -11.32
CA THR A 26 14.48 -0.53 -10.58
C THR A 26 14.26 -0.63 -9.07
N ARG A 27 15.31 -0.36 -8.29
CA ARG A 27 15.19 -0.24 -6.82
C ARG A 27 14.14 0.79 -6.42
N SER A 28 14.11 1.94 -7.09
CA SER A 28 13.13 3.01 -6.84
C SER A 28 11.69 2.56 -7.12
N ASP A 29 11.49 1.68 -8.10
CA ASP A 29 10.17 1.09 -8.35
C ASP A 29 9.70 0.21 -7.20
N VAL A 30 10.60 -0.61 -6.65
CA VAL A 30 10.31 -1.49 -5.50
C VAL A 30 10.04 -0.66 -4.25
N VAL A 31 10.90 0.31 -3.94
CA VAL A 31 10.72 1.21 -2.78
C VAL A 31 9.40 1.97 -2.87
N ARG A 32 9.08 2.54 -4.04
CA ARG A 32 7.81 3.25 -4.24
C ARG A 32 6.62 2.31 -4.02
N ARG A 33 6.68 1.09 -4.56
CA ARG A 33 5.57 0.13 -4.39
C ARG A 33 5.43 -0.32 -2.94
N LEU A 34 6.52 -0.57 -2.23
CA LEU A 34 6.47 -0.91 -0.80
C LEU A 34 5.90 0.24 0.03
N ALA A 35 6.24 1.49 -0.28
CA ALA A 35 5.68 2.67 0.38
C ALA A 35 4.18 2.81 0.13
N GLU A 36 3.71 2.60 -1.10
CA GLU A 36 2.28 2.56 -1.42
C GLU A 36 1.54 1.52 -0.56
N LEU A 37 2.13 0.34 -0.35
CA LEU A 37 1.51 -0.72 0.45
C LEU A 37 1.57 -0.45 1.96
N ALA A 38 2.68 0.09 2.46
CA ALA A 38 2.88 0.41 3.88
C ALA A 38 1.97 1.56 4.35
N PHE A 39 1.80 2.58 3.51
CA PHE A 39 1.14 3.83 3.89
C PHE A 39 -0.21 4.08 3.20
N GLY A 40 -0.66 3.19 2.30
CA GLY A 40 -1.93 3.31 1.60
C GLY A 40 -3.16 3.23 2.51
N THR A 41 -4.35 3.60 2.02
CA THR A 41 -5.60 3.52 2.77
C THR A 41 -6.37 2.24 2.47
N ALA A 42 -6.99 1.62 3.48
CA ALA A 42 -7.80 0.40 3.29
C ALA A 42 -9.26 0.69 2.94
N ASN A 43 -9.65 1.96 2.82
CA ASN A 43 -11.04 2.40 2.74
C ASN A 43 -11.80 1.75 1.59
N ASP A 44 -11.18 1.61 0.42
CA ASP A 44 -11.83 0.98 -0.74
C ASP A 44 -11.99 -0.53 -0.59
N CYS A 45 -11.07 -1.20 0.11
CA CYS A 45 -11.24 -2.60 0.51
C CYS A 45 -12.40 -2.75 1.53
N ILE A 46 -12.57 -1.78 2.44
CA ILE A 46 -13.69 -1.77 3.39
C ILE A 46 -15.02 -1.49 2.68
N ARG A 47 -15.03 -0.53 1.74
CA ARG A 47 -16.22 -0.23 0.91
C ARG A 47 -16.67 -1.45 0.13
N LEU A 48 -15.73 -2.23 -0.42
CA LEU A 48 -16.00 -3.48 -1.13
C LEU A 48 -16.84 -4.47 -0.30
N VAL A 49 -16.65 -4.51 1.02
CA VAL A 49 -17.36 -5.47 1.90
C VAL A 49 -18.56 -4.88 2.63
N MET A 50 -18.62 -3.55 2.79
CA MET A 50 -19.67 -2.88 3.59
C MET A 50 -20.80 -2.28 2.75
N GLN A 51 -20.56 -1.98 1.48
CA GLN A 51 -21.56 -1.33 0.62
C GLN A 51 -22.15 -2.32 -0.37
N GLU A 52 -23.47 -2.24 -0.56
CA GLU A 52 -24.17 -2.91 -1.66
C GLU A 52 -23.94 -2.10 -2.95
N ASP A 53 -23.86 -2.79 -4.09
CA ASP A 53 -23.73 -2.19 -5.45
C ASP A 53 -22.50 -1.29 -5.69
N VAL A 54 -21.32 -1.69 -5.22
CA VAL A 54 -20.07 -0.96 -5.49
C VAL A 54 -19.53 -1.23 -6.90
N CYS A 55 -19.22 -0.16 -7.64
CA CYS A 55 -18.50 -0.24 -8.90
C CYS A 55 -17.01 -0.57 -8.64
N ILE A 56 -16.65 -1.85 -8.77
CA ILE A 56 -15.31 -2.39 -8.47
C ILE A 56 -14.20 -1.70 -9.28
N GLU A 57 -14.49 -1.28 -10.51
CA GLU A 57 -13.50 -0.66 -11.41
C GLU A 57 -12.90 0.65 -10.89
N ASN A 58 -13.58 1.29 -9.92
CA ASN A 58 -13.18 2.57 -9.33
C ASN A 58 -12.52 2.42 -7.95
N LEU A 59 -12.35 1.20 -7.44
CA LEU A 59 -11.76 0.95 -6.13
C LEU A 59 -10.24 0.77 -6.22
N ASP A 60 -9.51 1.40 -5.29
CA ASP A 60 -8.14 1.03 -4.99
C ASP A 60 -8.11 -0.22 -4.10
N LEU A 61 -7.87 -1.36 -4.72
CA LEU A 61 -7.73 -2.65 -4.04
C LEU A 61 -6.25 -3.07 -3.88
N SER A 62 -5.31 -2.12 -3.96
CA SER A 62 -3.87 -2.40 -3.89
C SER A 62 -3.43 -3.08 -2.59
N LEU A 63 -4.18 -2.89 -1.50
CA LEU A 63 -3.93 -3.50 -0.20
C LEU A 63 -4.65 -4.85 -0.01
N LEU A 64 -5.54 -5.26 -0.91
CA LEU A 64 -6.28 -6.50 -0.78
C LEU A 64 -5.38 -7.70 -1.14
N THR A 65 -5.22 -8.64 -0.22
CA THR A 65 -4.46 -9.89 -0.45
C THR A 65 -5.37 -11.08 -0.66
N GLU A 66 -6.55 -11.09 -0.05
CA GLU A 66 -7.52 -12.17 -0.17
C GLU A 66 -8.95 -11.65 -0.03
N LEU A 67 -9.87 -12.24 -0.79
CA LEU A 67 -11.31 -12.04 -0.66
C LEU A 67 -11.99 -13.41 -0.65
N LYS A 68 -12.77 -13.68 0.39
CA LYS A 68 -13.54 -14.91 0.54
C LYS A 68 -15.00 -14.59 0.80
N ARG A 69 -15.90 -15.35 0.17
CA ARG A 69 -17.32 -15.37 0.51
C ARG A 69 -17.64 -16.71 1.15
N ASN A 70 -18.17 -16.69 2.36
CA ASN A 70 -18.59 -17.92 3.03
C ASN A 70 -19.99 -18.37 2.54
N GLU A 71 -20.41 -19.56 2.95
CA GLU A 71 -21.71 -20.15 2.58
C GLU A 71 -22.91 -19.33 3.09
N LYS A 72 -22.72 -18.54 4.16
CA LYS A 72 -23.72 -17.61 4.71
C LYS A 72 -23.75 -16.27 3.98
N GLY A 73 -22.93 -16.10 2.94
CA GLY A 73 -22.85 -14.89 2.14
C GLY A 73 -21.97 -13.78 2.73
N THR A 74 -21.35 -13.97 3.90
CA THR A 74 -20.43 -13.00 4.52
C THR A 74 -19.13 -12.91 3.73
N LEU A 75 -18.65 -11.68 3.51
CA LEU A 75 -17.36 -11.42 2.91
C LEU A 75 -16.28 -11.25 3.99
N GLU A 76 -15.19 -12.00 3.85
CA GLU A 76 -13.96 -11.83 4.62
C GLU A 76 -12.87 -11.33 3.68
N ILE A 77 -12.13 -10.31 4.11
CA ILE A 77 -10.97 -9.79 3.38
C ILE A 77 -9.71 -9.91 4.22
N ARG A 78 -8.59 -10.14 3.55
CA ARG A 78 -7.27 -9.95 4.13
C ARG A 78 -6.56 -8.82 3.42
N LEU A 79 -5.81 -8.07 4.20
CA LEU A 79 -5.03 -6.94 3.72
C LEU A 79 -3.53 -7.28 3.75
N VAL A 80 -2.74 -6.46 3.09
CA VAL A 80 -1.28 -6.52 3.15
C VAL A 80 -0.81 -6.33 4.59
N ASP A 81 0.19 -7.12 4.99
CA ASP A 81 0.93 -6.90 6.23
C ASP A 81 1.79 -5.63 6.10
N ARG A 82 1.29 -4.53 6.69
CA ARG A 82 1.97 -3.23 6.64
C ARG A 82 3.23 -3.21 7.48
N LEU A 83 3.27 -3.94 8.59
CA LEU A 83 4.47 -4.03 9.41
C LEU A 83 5.57 -4.70 8.59
N LYS A 84 5.23 -5.75 7.85
CA LYS A 84 6.19 -6.39 6.95
C LYS A 84 6.67 -5.46 5.84
N ALA A 85 5.78 -4.66 5.24
CA ALA A 85 6.17 -3.67 4.24
C ALA A 85 7.10 -2.59 4.83
N LEU A 86 6.83 -2.13 6.05
CA LEU A 86 7.65 -1.16 6.78
C LEU A 86 9.03 -1.72 7.14
N GLU A 87 9.11 -2.98 7.59
CA GLU A 87 10.39 -3.67 7.83
C GLU A 87 11.25 -3.71 6.56
N GLN A 88 10.66 -4.00 5.41
CA GLN A 88 11.40 -4.02 4.14
C GLN A 88 11.86 -2.62 3.73
N LEU A 89 11.01 -1.60 3.94
CA LEU A 89 11.39 -0.20 3.70
C LEU A 89 12.53 0.24 4.62
N ALA A 90 12.49 -0.15 5.89
CA ALA A 90 13.52 0.12 6.87
C ALA A 90 14.88 -0.44 6.43
N VAL A 91 14.94 -1.72 6.04
CA VAL A 91 16.15 -2.35 5.50
C VAL A 91 16.68 -1.62 4.26
N LEU A 92 15.78 -1.19 3.38
CA LEU A 92 16.15 -0.41 2.19
C LEU A 92 16.62 1.02 2.57
N ALA A 93 16.07 1.65 3.60
CA ALA A 93 16.58 2.93 4.08
C ALA A 93 17.99 2.79 4.66
N ASP A 94 18.25 1.69 5.38
CA ASP A 94 19.52 1.41 6.05
C ASP A 94 20.69 1.13 5.11
N SER A 95 20.41 0.62 3.90
CA SER A 95 21.45 0.45 2.87
C SER A 95 22.04 1.76 2.32
N ASN A 96 21.52 2.93 2.75
CA ASN A 96 22.14 4.25 2.55
C ASN A 96 22.86 4.78 3.81
N GLY A 97 22.94 3.98 4.88
CA GLY A 97 23.81 4.13 6.04
C GLY A 97 23.73 5.49 6.74
N THR A 98 22.63 5.77 7.48
CA THR A 98 22.60 6.63 8.69
C THR A 98 21.20 6.91 9.25
N ASP A 99 20.11 6.60 8.53
CA ASP A 99 18.78 7.21 8.82
C ASP A 99 17.69 6.27 9.37
N LEU A 100 17.98 4.97 9.57
CA LEU A 100 16.98 4.07 10.18
C LEU A 100 16.94 4.20 11.70
N GLU A 101 18.08 4.35 12.35
CA GLU A 101 18.16 4.49 13.81
C GLU A 101 17.41 5.72 14.31
N SER A 102 17.52 6.84 13.59
CA SER A 102 16.75 8.07 13.83
C SER A 102 15.25 7.87 13.66
N PHE A 103 14.83 7.15 12.60
CA PHE A 103 13.43 6.83 12.34
C PHE A 103 12.82 5.89 13.39
N LEU A 104 13.54 4.83 13.78
CA LEU A 104 13.10 3.89 14.81
C LEU A 104 13.03 4.57 16.20
N GLN A 105 13.98 5.44 16.52
CA GLN A 105 13.92 6.25 17.75
C GLN A 105 12.74 7.23 17.74
N ALA A 106 12.40 7.83 16.58
CA ALA A 106 11.26 8.72 16.48
C ALA A 106 9.92 7.99 16.69
N MET A 107 9.80 6.76 16.17
CA MET A 107 8.64 5.91 16.40
C MET A 107 8.50 5.49 17.86
N GLN A 108 9.60 5.08 18.52
CA GLN A 108 9.59 4.72 19.94
C GLN A 108 9.17 5.90 20.82
N LYS A 109 9.66 7.11 20.54
CA LYS A 109 9.28 8.32 21.27
C LYS A 109 7.81 8.73 21.09
N SER A 110 7.18 8.35 19.99
CA SER A 110 5.75 8.61 19.76
C SER A 110 4.80 7.65 20.49
N GLY A 111 5.32 6.54 21.04
CA GLY A 111 4.56 5.55 21.81
C GLY A 111 4.65 5.68 23.34
N GLU A 112 5.46 6.62 23.84
CA GLU A 112 5.70 6.83 25.29
C GLU A 112 4.98 8.08 25.85
N GLN A 113 4.10 8.70 25.07
CA GLN A 113 3.18 9.75 25.55
C GLN A 113 1.77 9.17 25.73
N GLU A 114 1.61 8.34 26.75
CA GLU A 114 0.33 8.10 27.42
C GLU A 114 0.55 8.00 28.94
#